data_AF-A0A957W0U7-F1
#
_entry.id   AF-A0A957W0U7-F1
#
_cell.length_a   1.000
_cell.length_b   1.000
_cell.length_c   1.000
_cell.angle_alpha   90.00
_cell.angle_beta   90.00
_cell.angle_gamma   90.00
#
_symmetry.space_group_name_H-M   'P 1'
#
loop_
_entity.id
_entity.type
_entity.pdbx_description
1 polymer ?
#
loop_
_entity_poly.entity_id
_entity_poly.type
_entity_poly.pdbx_seq_one_letter_code
_entity_poly.pdbx_strand_id
1 'polypeptide(L)'
;MTFIYQRSYRGPLQGIILDWAGTTIDYGSQAPAMVFVEVFQRQGVDITLEEARRPMGKAKWDHISDITQMVAVAQRWQAVHG
;
A
#
# COMPACT_ATOMS: atom_id res chain seq x y z
N MET A 1 -11.43 -46.07 -11.01
CA MET A 1 -11.02 -44.92 -11.85
C MET A 1 -11.87 -43.74 -11.43
N THR A 2 -11.26 -42.74 -10.80
CA THR A 2 -11.99 -41.59 -10.24
C THR A 2 -11.92 -40.44 -11.24
N PHE A 3 -13.07 -40.03 -11.78
CA PHE A 3 -13.15 -38.89 -12.69
C PHE A 3 -13.46 -37.62 -11.90
N ILE A 4 -12.78 -36.51 -12.22
CA ILE A 4 -13.08 -35.18 -11.69
C ILE A 4 -13.61 -34.34 -12.86
N TYR A 5 -14.81 -33.79 -12.72
CA TYR A 5 -15.37 -32.84 -13.66
C TYR A 5 -15.10 -31.41 -13.18
N GLN A 6 -14.45 -30.59 -14.02
CA GLN A 6 -14.16 -29.18 -13.73
C GLN A 6 -14.76 -28.28 -14.80
N ARG A 7 -15.57 -27.30 -14.39
CA ARG A 7 -16.14 -26.28 -15.30
C ARG A 7 -15.15 -25.12 -15.42
N SER A 8 -14.87 -24.68 -16.64
CA SER A 8 -14.07 -23.48 -16.93
C SER A 8 -14.83 -22.50 -17.82
N TYR A 9 -14.63 -21.21 -17.58
CA TYR A 9 -15.20 -20.14 -18.40
C TYR A 9 -14.48 -20.08 -19.76
N ARG A 10 -15.24 -20.03 -20.86
CA ARG A 10 -14.72 -19.92 -22.24
C ARG A 10 -15.36 -18.79 -23.05
N GLY A 11 -16.10 -17.89 -22.40
CA GLY A 11 -16.68 -16.72 -23.04
C GLY A 11 -15.66 -15.58 -23.23
N PRO A 12 -16.06 -14.49 -23.89
CA PRO A 12 -15.21 -13.30 -24.05
C PRO A 12 -15.02 -12.56 -22.71
N LEU A 13 -14.02 -11.67 -22.62
CA LEU A 13 -13.85 -10.79 -21.45
C LEU A 13 -15.13 -9.99 -21.18
N GLN A 14 -15.66 -10.05 -19.96
CA GLN A 14 -16.95 -9.43 -19.62
C GLN A 14 -16.81 -8.06 -18.95
N GLY A 15 -15.65 -7.73 -18.40
CA GLY A 15 -15.44 -6.46 -17.69
C GLY A 15 -14.04 -6.33 -17.11
N ILE A 16 -13.73 -5.11 -16.67
CA ILE A 16 -12.47 -4.74 -16.04
C ILE A 16 -12.80 -3.93 -14.78
N ILE A 17 -12.12 -4.24 -13.68
CA ILE A 17 -12.14 -3.43 -12.45
C ILE A 17 -10.79 -2.73 -12.38
N LEU A 18 -10.81 -1.40 -12.31
CA LEU A 18 -9.61 -0.58 -12.28
C LEU A 18 -9.52 0.13 -10.92
N ASP A 19 -8.31 0.19 -10.40
CA ASP A 19 -7.99 1.07 -9.27
C ASP A 19 -7.86 2.53 -9.76
N TRP A 20 -7.76 3.47 -8.83
CA TRP A 20 -7.65 4.90 -9.11
C TRP A 20 -6.19 5.35 -9.22
N ALA A 21 -5.52 5.53 -8.09
CA ALA A 21 -4.21 6.16 -8.02
C ALA A 21 -3.10 5.24 -8.57
N GLY A 22 -2.36 5.71 -9.56
CA GLY A 22 -1.36 4.93 -10.29
C GLY A 22 -1.93 4.01 -11.38
N THR A 23 -3.26 3.91 -11.53
CA THR A 23 -3.92 3.11 -12.58
C THR A 23 -4.68 3.98 -13.57
N THR A 24 -5.64 4.77 -13.12
CA THR A 24 -6.46 5.66 -13.97
C THR A 24 -6.14 7.13 -13.76
N ILE A 25 -5.67 7.50 -12.57
CA ILE A 25 -5.29 8.86 -12.17
C ILE A 25 -3.98 8.84 -11.37
N ASP A 26 -3.43 10.00 -11.03
CA ASP A 26 -2.24 10.18 -10.17
C ASP A 26 -1.03 9.32 -10.62
N TYR A 27 -0.33 9.79 -11.64
CA TYR A 27 0.83 9.10 -12.20
C TYR A 27 1.89 8.79 -11.13
N GLY A 28 2.10 7.51 -10.87
CA GLY A 28 3.05 7.04 -9.85
C GLY A 28 2.52 7.10 -8.41
N SER A 29 1.21 7.25 -8.21
CA SER A 29 0.53 7.27 -6.91
C SER A 29 1.26 8.18 -5.91
N GLN A 30 1.52 9.42 -6.34
CA GLN A 30 2.39 10.35 -5.63
C GLN A 30 1.67 11.01 -4.47
N ALA A 31 0.39 11.33 -4.65
CA ALA A 31 -0.41 12.02 -3.64
C ALA A 31 -0.43 11.27 -2.28
N PRO A 32 -0.80 9.97 -2.21
CA PRO A 32 -0.78 9.27 -0.93
C PRO A 32 0.64 9.10 -0.38
N ALA A 33 1.63 8.84 -1.23
CA ALA A 33 3.00 8.63 -0.79
C ALA A 33 3.60 9.88 -0.11
N MET A 34 3.38 11.07 -0.68
CA MET A 34 3.84 12.34 -0.11
C MET A 34 3.15 12.66 1.21
N VAL A 35 1.86 12.36 1.33
CA VAL A 35 1.09 12.59 2.57
C VAL A 35 1.64 11.76 3.72
N PHE A 36 2.01 10.49 3.49
CA PHE A 36 2.61 9.67 4.54
C PHE A 36 3.96 10.22 4.98
N VAL A 37 4.83 10.59 4.04
CA VAL A 37 6.12 11.21 4.38
C VAL A 37 5.90 12.45 5.24
N GLU A 38 4.99 13.34 4.85
CA GLU A 38 4.70 14.58 5.59
C GLU A 38 4.09 14.32 6.97
N VAL A 39 3.16 13.38 7.10
CA VAL A 39 2.52 13.05 8.39
C VAL A 39 3.54 12.52 9.39
N PHE A 40 4.44 11.63 8.94
CA PHE A 40 5.49 11.08 9.78
C PHE A 40 6.55 12.14 10.14
N GLN A 41 6.92 13.01 9.18
CA GLN A 41 7.80 14.16 9.43
C GLN A 41 7.22 15.12 10.48
N ARG A 42 5.90 15.38 10.47
CA ARG A 42 5.22 16.19 11.50
C ARG A 42 5.26 15.56 12.89
N GLN A 43 5.49 14.24 13.00
CA GLN A 43 5.73 13.53 14.25
C GLN A 43 7.21 13.45 14.62
N GLY A 44 8.11 14.12 13.88
CA GLY A 44 9.55 14.06 14.08
C GLY A 44 10.21 12.77 13.57
N VAL A 45 9.49 11.93 12.83
CA VAL A 45 9.96 10.63 12.35
C VAL A 45 10.06 10.69 10.83
N ASP A 46 11.22 11.05 10.29
CA ASP A 46 11.37 11.09 8.83
C ASP A 46 11.34 9.67 8.23
N ILE A 47 10.47 9.43 7.24
CA ILE A 47 10.42 8.19 6.46
C ILE A 47 10.74 8.44 4.98
N THR A 48 11.30 7.44 4.31
CA THR A 48 11.60 7.56 2.88
C THR A 48 10.33 7.36 2.04
N LEU A 49 10.37 7.84 0.80
CA LEU A 49 9.30 7.59 -0.16
C LEU A 49 9.11 6.09 -0.44
N GLU A 50 10.18 5.31 -0.38
CA GLU A 50 10.13 3.84 -0.55
C GLU A 50 9.37 3.19 0.61
N GLU A 51 9.67 3.59 1.84
CA GLU A 51 8.97 3.12 3.05
C GLU A 51 7.49 3.50 3.01
N ALA A 52 7.18 4.75 2.63
CA ALA A 52 5.80 5.21 2.47
C ALA A 52 5.03 4.43 1.40
N ARG A 53 5.69 3.95 0.34
CA ARG A 53 5.07 3.24 -0.79
C ARG A 53 4.86 1.75 -0.56
N ARG A 54 5.63 1.12 0.32
CA ARG A 54 5.59 -0.34 0.51
C ARG A 54 4.19 -0.93 0.77
N PRO A 55 3.27 -0.27 1.52
CA PRO A 55 1.92 -0.76 1.78
C PRO A 55 0.83 -0.20 0.83
N MET A 56 1.19 0.43 -0.29
CA MET A 56 0.23 1.13 -1.15
C MET A 56 -0.90 0.21 -1.65
N GLY A 57 -2.13 0.72 -1.61
CA GLY A 57 -3.35 -0.01 -1.99
C GLY A 57 -4.16 -0.56 -0.81
N LYS A 58 -3.60 -0.53 0.42
CA LYS A 58 -4.35 -0.83 1.64
C LYS A 58 -5.22 0.33 2.11
N ALA A 59 -6.18 0.03 2.99
CA ALA A 59 -6.89 1.08 3.72
C ALA A 59 -5.90 1.93 4.52
N LYS A 60 -6.17 3.24 4.64
CA LYS A 60 -5.21 4.21 5.21
C LYS A 60 -4.73 3.84 6.62
N TRP A 61 -5.60 3.30 7.46
CA TRP A 61 -5.23 2.84 8.80
C TRP A 61 -4.27 1.66 8.78
N ASP A 62 -4.57 0.65 7.98
CA ASP A 62 -3.70 -0.52 7.81
C ASP A 62 -2.36 -0.12 7.19
N HIS A 63 -2.37 0.85 6.27
CA HIS A 63 -1.16 1.41 5.67
C HIS A 63 -0.25 2.06 6.74
N ILE A 64 -0.81 2.90 7.63
CA ILE A 64 -0.03 3.50 8.73
C ILE A 64 0.50 2.41 9.66
N SER A 65 -0.34 1.45 10.05
CA SER A 65 0.06 0.32 10.89
C SER A 65 1.27 -0.41 10.29
N ASP A 66 1.22 -0.76 9.01
CA ASP A 66 2.31 -1.44 8.32
C ASP A 66 3.60 -0.61 8.29
N ILE A 67 3.51 0.70 8.07
CA ILE A 67 4.69 1.60 8.12
C ILE A 67 5.31 1.57 9.52
N THR A 68 4.50 1.68 10.58
CA THR A 68 5.01 1.68 11.96
C THR A 68 5.63 0.35 12.37
N GLN A 69 5.26 -0.76 11.72
CA GLN A 69 5.82 -2.09 11.97
C GLN A 69 7.14 -2.35 11.22
N MET A 70 7.55 -1.47 10.30
CA MET A 70 8.85 -1.60 9.66
C MET A 70 9.97 -1.37 10.68
N VAL A 71 10.90 -2.31 10.83
CA VAL A 71 11.96 -2.26 11.85
C VAL A 71 12.67 -0.92 11.88
N ALA A 72 13.06 -0.37 10.72
CA ALA A 72 13.76 0.91 10.65
C ALA A 72 12.88 2.10 11.08
N VAL A 73 11.58 2.08 10.78
CA VAL A 73 10.65 3.15 11.15
C VAL A 73 10.31 3.05 12.64
N ALA A 74 10.06 1.84 13.14
CA ALA A 74 9.84 1.57 14.56
C ALA A 74 11.01 2.04 15.43
N GLN A 75 12.25 1.78 14.99
CA GLN A 75 13.46 2.26 15.67
C GLN A 75 13.54 3.80 15.71
N ARG A 76 13.25 4.47 14.58
CA ARG A 76 13.18 5.95 14.54
C ARG A 76 12.08 6.48 15.44
N TRP A 77 10.92 5.84 15.46
CA TRP A 77 9.81 6.21 16.32
C TRP A 77 10.20 6.13 17.80
N GLN A 78 10.77 5.00 18.24
CA GLN A 78 11.26 4.80 19.60
C GLN A 78 12.34 5.83 19.98
N ALA A 79 13.21 6.20 19.05
CA ALA A 79 14.25 7.20 19.30
C ALA A 79 13.70 8.61 19.54
N VAL A 80 12.55 8.96 18.95
CA VAL A 80 11.92 10.28 19.07
C VAL A 80 10.98 10.36 20.27
N HIS A 81 10.22 9.29 20.55
CA HIS A 81 9.10 9.31 21.51
C HIS A 81 9.35 8.51 22.80
N GLY A 82 10.45 7.78 22.91
CA GLY A 82 10.72 6.87 24.04
C GLY A 82 9.92 5.58 23.94
#